data_AF-A0A0V1NNG0-F1
#
_entry.id   AF-A0A0V1NNG0-F1
#
_cell.length_a   1.000
_cell.length_b   1.000
_cell.length_c   1.000
_cell.angle_alpha   90.00
_cell.angle_beta   90.00
_cell.angle_gamma   90.00
#
_symmetry.space_group_name_H-M   'P 1'
#
loop_
_entity.id
_entity.type
_entity.pdbx_description
1 polymer ?
#
loop_
_entity_poly.entity_id
_entity_poly.type
_entity_poly.pdbx_seq_one_letter_code
_entity_poly.pdbx_strand_id
1 'polypeptide(L)'
;LLFKEAKIGPLWWLFSKMPHSAAPSLFHLFYILLFSLPCFYSTVFGIPFGSRNQRLYFNKMATYINNLQTTWKAGRNSYFETVPSHVIQGMMGVRRSSKLETNSIPLPVISYEHIDMEIPAEFDSRKQWPYCPTIGEIRDQSNCGSCWAFGAVEAISDRICIATDGRQKPHISSNDLLSCCKICGFGCQGGDPHEAWSFWVKYGLVTGGNYTTHDGCRPYPFAPCNHHSNGTFGPCSHDLEPTPVCKKACQSTYKIQYNKDKYYGLKAYSLHNKASDLQKELMMNGPMEVAFQVYEDFLLYKTGVYQHHTGSVLGGHAVRLLGWGEENGVPYWLLANSWNTEWGDKGFFKIYRGRDECGIESEAVAGLYKKPT
;
A
#
# COMPACT_ATOMS: atom_id res chain seq x y z
N LEU A 1 -7.52 22.60 40.35
CA LEU A 1 -7.40 23.88 41.10
C LEU A 1 -6.12 24.55 40.62
N LEU A 2 -6.06 25.62 39.85
CA LEU A 2 -6.99 26.72 39.56
C LEU A 2 -6.79 27.19 38.11
N PHE A 3 -7.88 27.37 37.38
CA PHE A 3 -7.95 28.22 36.18
C PHE A 3 -7.81 29.69 36.62
N LYS A 4 -7.09 30.51 35.84
CA LYS A 4 -7.21 31.97 35.87
C LYS A 4 -7.34 32.51 34.46
N GLU A 5 -8.52 33.08 34.22
CA GLU A 5 -8.97 33.79 33.03
C GLU A 5 -8.13 35.06 32.78
N ALA A 6 -7.75 35.28 31.52
CA ALA A 6 -7.25 36.58 31.07
C ALA A 6 -8.44 37.46 30.69
N LYS A 7 -8.64 38.53 31.47
CA LYS A 7 -9.67 39.56 31.27
C LYS A 7 -9.32 40.46 30.08
N ILE A 8 -10.27 40.59 29.17
CA ILE A 8 -10.29 41.62 28.13
C ILE A 8 -10.80 42.93 28.77
N GLY A 9 -9.97 43.97 28.76
CA GLY A 9 -10.28 45.34 29.15
C GLY A 9 -10.54 46.25 27.94
N PRO A 10 -11.05 47.48 28.11
CA PRO A 10 -12.31 47.86 27.50
C PRO A 10 -12.20 48.82 26.30
N LEU A 11 -12.80 48.45 25.16
CA LEU A 11 -13.19 49.37 24.07
C LEU A 11 -14.51 50.13 24.36
N TRP A 12 -15.06 49.97 25.56
CA TRP A 12 -16.36 50.52 25.96
C TRP A 12 -16.41 52.05 26.11
N TRP A 13 -15.28 52.74 26.02
CA TRP A 13 -15.23 54.20 26.16
C TRP A 13 -15.54 54.96 24.87
N LEU A 14 -15.56 54.30 23.71
CA LEU A 14 -15.85 54.94 22.42
C LEU A 14 -17.35 55.00 22.07
N PHE A 15 -18.22 54.28 22.79
CA PHE A 15 -19.65 54.19 22.47
C PHE A 15 -20.54 55.20 23.21
N SER A 16 -20.00 56.03 24.11
CA SER A 16 -20.80 56.96 24.93
C SER A 16 -20.99 58.37 24.34
N LYS A 17 -20.49 58.64 23.12
CA LYS A 17 -20.58 59.98 22.49
C LYS A 17 -20.85 59.97 20.97
N MET A 18 -21.81 59.18 20.49
CA MET A 18 -22.26 59.31 19.08
C MET A 18 -23.80 59.43 18.95
N PRO A 19 -24.30 60.40 18.17
CA PRO A 19 -25.74 60.66 18.00
C PRO A 19 -26.47 59.55 17.22
N HIS A 20 -27.73 59.31 17.59
CA HIS A 20 -28.63 58.26 17.12
C HIS A 20 -29.15 58.44 15.68
N SER A 21 -28.25 58.47 14.69
CA SER A 21 -28.66 58.43 13.28
C SER A 21 -27.55 57.93 12.33
N ALA A 22 -26.86 56.83 12.68
CA ALA A 22 -25.99 56.11 11.74
C ALA A 22 -25.69 54.65 12.17
N ALA A 23 -26.60 54.01 12.90
CA ALA A 23 -26.36 52.69 13.49
C ALA A 23 -26.54 51.46 12.56
N PRO A 24 -27.28 51.47 11.42
CA PRO A 24 -27.41 50.25 10.61
C PRO A 24 -26.27 50.01 9.62
N SER A 25 -25.44 51.00 9.28
CA SER A 25 -24.44 50.89 8.21
C SER A 25 -23.04 50.45 8.68
N LEU A 26 -22.70 50.63 9.95
CA LEU A 26 -21.38 50.26 10.49
C LEU A 26 -21.31 48.82 11.02
N PHE A 27 -22.44 48.23 11.44
CA PHE A 27 -22.49 46.82 11.88
C PHE A 27 -22.32 45.83 10.71
N HIS A 28 -22.83 46.16 9.52
CA HIS A 28 -22.60 45.33 8.33
C HIS A 28 -21.17 45.39 7.81
N LEU A 29 -20.50 46.54 7.90
CA LEU A 29 -19.09 46.68 7.51
C LEU A 29 -18.14 45.93 8.45
N PHE A 30 -18.42 45.88 9.75
CA PHE A 30 -17.60 45.13 10.72
C PHE A 30 -17.76 43.61 10.59
N TYR A 31 -18.98 43.12 10.27
CA TYR A 31 -19.23 41.70 10.03
C TYR A 31 -18.58 41.20 8.73
N ILE A 32 -18.58 42.02 7.68
CA ILE A 32 -17.89 41.70 6.42
C ILE A 32 -16.37 41.68 6.64
N LEU A 33 -15.80 42.61 7.40
CA LEU A 33 -14.35 42.64 7.68
C LEU A 33 -13.86 41.47 8.54
N LEU A 34 -14.62 41.03 9.56
CA LEU A 34 -14.23 39.88 10.40
C LEU A 34 -14.37 38.52 9.69
N PHE A 35 -15.27 38.38 8.71
CA PHE A 35 -15.46 37.13 7.95
C PHE A 35 -14.79 37.08 6.57
N SER A 36 -14.23 38.18 6.07
CA SER A 36 -13.47 38.22 4.81
C SER A 36 -11.95 38.12 4.99
N LEU A 37 -11.44 38.26 6.22
CA LEU A 37 -10.01 38.15 6.53
C LEU A 37 -9.40 36.74 6.47
N PRO A 38 -10.13 35.61 6.41
CA PRO A 38 -9.55 34.33 6.03
C PRO A 38 -9.48 34.10 4.51
N CYS A 39 -10.16 34.91 3.68
CA CYS A 39 -10.28 34.66 2.23
C CYS A 39 -9.34 35.49 1.35
N PHE A 40 -8.63 36.49 1.89
CA PHE A 40 -7.74 37.34 1.09
C PHE A 40 -6.25 37.01 1.20
N TYR A 41 -5.84 36.12 2.11
CA TYR A 41 -4.43 35.68 2.19
C TYR A 41 -4.08 34.51 1.26
N SER A 42 -5.09 33.86 0.65
CA SER A 42 -4.92 32.68 -0.20
C SER A 42 -4.78 32.99 -1.69
N THR A 43 -4.88 34.25 -2.13
CA THR A 43 -4.92 34.59 -3.57
C THR A 43 -3.71 35.37 -4.09
N VAL A 44 -2.75 35.79 -3.24
CA VAL A 44 -1.59 36.59 -3.67
C VAL A 44 -0.25 35.84 -3.56
N PHE A 45 -0.18 34.79 -2.75
CA PHE A 45 0.96 33.85 -2.74
C PHE A 45 0.43 32.44 -2.93
N GLY A 46 0.45 31.95 -4.17
CA GLY A 46 0.11 30.58 -4.54
C GLY A 46 1.11 29.55 -4.01
N ILE A 47 1.33 29.52 -2.70
CA ILE A 47 2.02 28.43 -2.01
C ILE A 47 0.99 27.79 -1.07
N PRO A 48 0.60 26.52 -1.29
CA PRO A 48 -0.38 25.86 -0.44
C PRO A 48 0.15 25.78 0.99
N PHE A 49 -0.60 26.38 1.92
CA PHE A 49 -0.26 26.54 3.35
C PHE A 49 -0.02 25.18 4.07
N GLY A 50 -0.41 24.06 3.47
CA GLY A 50 -0.15 22.70 3.99
C GLY A 50 1.23 22.11 3.64
N SER A 51 1.82 22.49 2.50
CA SER A 51 3.02 21.81 1.95
C SER A 51 4.31 22.05 2.77
N ARG A 52 4.48 23.26 3.32
CA ARG A 52 5.69 23.63 4.06
C ARG A 52 5.75 22.97 5.44
N ASN A 53 4.60 22.76 6.08
CA ASN A 53 4.50 22.10 7.38
C ASN A 53 4.71 20.59 7.28
N GLN A 54 4.16 19.94 6.24
CA GLN A 54 4.30 18.50 6.03
C GLN A 54 5.74 18.09 5.70
N ARG A 55 6.42 18.85 4.84
CA ARG A 55 7.87 18.67 4.61
C ARG A 55 8.69 18.78 5.89
N LEU A 56 8.45 19.81 6.70
CA LEU A 56 9.17 19.98 7.96
C LEU A 56 8.88 18.83 8.95
N TYR A 57 7.63 18.36 8.98
CA TYR A 57 7.20 17.23 9.80
C TYR A 57 8.00 15.95 9.46
N PHE A 58 8.00 15.53 8.20
CA PHE A 58 8.74 14.34 7.77
C PHE A 58 10.26 14.48 7.93
N ASN A 59 10.82 15.68 7.75
CA ASN A 59 12.25 15.92 8.00
C ASN A 59 12.62 15.78 9.49
N LYS A 60 11.77 16.28 10.39
CA LYS A 60 11.96 16.12 11.84
C LYS A 60 11.84 14.65 12.24
N MET A 61 10.86 13.94 11.68
CA MET A 61 10.66 12.51 11.90
C MET A 61 11.86 11.68 11.43
N ALA A 62 12.37 11.92 10.21
CA ALA A 62 13.55 11.23 9.69
C ALA A 62 14.79 11.47 10.57
N THR A 63 15.02 12.73 10.99
CA THR A 63 16.11 13.08 11.92
C THR A 63 15.96 12.35 13.26
N TYR A 64 14.75 12.33 13.82
CA TYR A 64 14.45 11.63 15.07
C TYR A 64 14.79 10.14 14.97
N ILE A 65 14.28 9.45 13.94
CA ILE A 65 14.53 8.01 13.72
C ILE A 65 16.03 7.74 13.58
N ASN A 66 16.73 8.52 12.77
CA ASN A 66 18.16 8.32 12.54
C ASN A 66 19.01 8.57 13.81
N ASN A 67 18.56 9.43 14.71
CA ASN A 67 19.23 9.69 16.00
C ASN A 67 19.03 8.58 17.03
N LEU A 68 17.95 7.79 16.92
CA LEU A 68 17.72 6.62 17.78
C LEU A 68 18.70 5.46 17.51
N GLN A 69 19.48 5.53 16.42
CA GLN A 69 20.41 4.47 16.00
C GLN A 69 19.71 3.10 15.87
N THR A 70 18.51 3.11 15.28
CA THR A 70 17.70 1.90 15.08
C THR A 70 18.27 1.01 13.98
N THR A 71 17.59 -0.11 13.73
CA THR A 71 17.96 -1.12 12.73
C THR A 71 17.69 -0.71 11.29
N TRP A 72 17.17 0.49 11.05
CA TRP A 72 16.86 1.00 9.72
C TRP A 72 17.18 2.49 9.58
N LYS A 73 17.29 2.95 8.33
CA LYS A 73 17.57 4.36 8.01
C LYS A 73 16.34 5.00 7.37
N ALA A 74 15.94 6.13 7.95
CA ALA A 74 14.90 6.98 7.40
C ALA A 74 15.50 8.03 6.46
N GLY A 75 14.80 8.35 5.38
CA GLY A 75 15.20 9.37 4.42
C GLY A 75 14.00 9.98 3.73
N ARG A 76 14.24 11.10 3.04
CA ARG A 76 13.17 11.86 2.39
C ARG A 76 12.60 11.12 1.19
N ASN A 77 11.28 11.09 1.12
CA ASN A 77 10.48 10.70 -0.05
C ASN A 77 9.58 11.88 -0.38
N SER A 78 10.02 12.74 -1.31
CA SER A 78 9.41 14.07 -1.52
C SER A 78 7.96 14.01 -1.97
N TYR A 79 7.53 12.92 -2.60
CA TYR A 79 6.14 12.67 -2.95
C TYR A 79 5.22 12.82 -1.72
N PHE A 80 5.52 12.12 -0.63
CA PHE A 80 4.72 12.17 0.60
C PHE A 80 4.79 13.51 1.34
N GLU A 81 5.68 14.42 0.95
CA GLU A 81 5.79 15.75 1.55
C GLU A 81 4.80 16.77 0.98
N THR A 82 4.28 16.52 -0.24
CA THR A 82 3.42 17.46 -0.97
C THR A 82 2.00 16.94 -1.19
N VAL A 83 1.78 15.65 -0.93
CA VAL A 83 0.52 14.97 -1.22
C VAL A 83 -0.42 15.04 -0.01
N PRO A 84 -1.72 15.29 -0.23
CA PRO A 84 -2.70 15.26 0.85
C PRO A 84 -2.75 13.91 1.58
N SER A 85 -2.90 13.92 2.91
CA SER A 85 -2.92 12.70 3.72
C SER A 85 -3.97 11.68 3.26
N HIS A 86 -5.12 12.11 2.73
CA HIS A 86 -6.15 11.20 2.25
C HIS A 86 -5.72 10.37 1.01
N VAL A 87 -4.80 10.90 0.18
CA VAL A 87 -4.25 10.16 -0.96
C VAL A 87 -3.23 9.14 -0.47
N ILE A 88 -2.38 9.52 0.48
CA ILE A 88 -1.44 8.62 1.14
C ILE A 88 -2.19 7.44 1.77
N GLN A 89 -3.24 7.74 2.55
CA GLN A 89 -4.12 6.73 3.14
C GLN A 89 -4.85 5.91 2.07
N GLY A 90 -5.29 6.53 0.98
CA GLY A 90 -5.94 5.85 -0.13
C GLY A 90 -5.03 4.88 -0.90
N MET A 91 -3.70 5.05 -0.84
CA MET A 91 -2.75 4.07 -1.35
C MET A 91 -2.64 2.82 -0.44
N MET A 92 -3.03 2.93 0.84
CA MET A 92 -3.11 1.83 1.79
C MET A 92 -4.41 1.04 1.54
N GLY A 93 -4.37 0.20 0.51
CA GLY A 93 -5.55 -0.43 -0.07
C GLY A 93 -6.07 -1.67 0.67
N VAL A 94 -5.60 -2.03 1.86
CA VAL A 94 -6.17 -3.18 2.59
C VAL A 94 -7.29 -2.73 3.49
N ARG A 95 -8.48 -3.29 3.24
CA ARG A 95 -9.64 -3.14 4.12
C ARG A 95 -9.78 -4.42 4.92
N ARG A 96 -9.57 -4.35 6.24
CA ARG A 96 -9.94 -5.45 7.13
C ARG A 96 -11.46 -5.60 7.05
N SER A 97 -11.94 -6.66 6.38
CA SER A 97 -13.35 -6.99 6.42
C SER A 97 -13.70 -7.33 7.86
N SER A 98 -14.65 -6.60 8.46
CA SER A 98 -15.29 -7.10 9.66
C SER A 98 -16.05 -8.37 9.23
N LYS A 99 -15.91 -9.48 9.97
CA LYS A 99 -16.62 -10.76 9.69
C LYS A 99 -18.14 -10.61 9.52
N LEU A 100 -18.70 -9.45 9.88
CA LEU A 100 -20.11 -9.09 9.79
C LEU A 100 -20.48 -8.42 8.45
N GLU A 101 -19.52 -7.86 7.71
CA GLU A 101 -19.77 -7.11 6.46
C GLU A 101 -19.71 -7.95 5.20
N THR A 102 -18.99 -9.07 5.22
CA THR A 102 -18.92 -10.00 4.10
C THR A 102 -19.59 -11.31 4.50
N ASN A 103 -20.62 -11.74 3.76
CA ASN A 103 -21.17 -13.11 3.86
C ASN A 103 -20.16 -14.15 3.32
N SER A 104 -18.87 -13.89 3.48
CA SER A 104 -17.77 -14.63 2.91
C SER A 104 -17.37 -15.77 3.84
N ILE A 105 -17.17 -16.94 3.25
CA ILE A 105 -16.69 -18.11 3.97
C ILE A 105 -15.20 -17.88 4.24
N PRO A 106 -14.75 -17.94 5.51
CA PRO A 106 -13.33 -17.79 5.82
C PRO A 106 -12.50 -18.82 5.06
N LEU A 107 -11.32 -18.41 4.58
CA LEU A 107 -10.38 -19.34 3.99
C LEU A 107 -9.94 -20.38 5.05
N PRO A 108 -9.70 -21.64 4.63
CA PRO A 108 -9.11 -22.62 5.53
C PRO A 108 -7.74 -22.14 6.00
N VAL A 109 -7.45 -22.32 7.28
CA VAL A 109 -6.17 -21.95 7.88
C VAL A 109 -5.24 -23.17 7.85
N ILE A 110 -4.07 -23.01 7.24
CA ILE A 110 -3.04 -24.04 7.18
C ILE A 110 -1.97 -23.77 8.24
N SER A 111 -1.54 -24.84 8.91
CA SER A 111 -0.38 -24.84 9.80
C SER A 111 0.59 -25.94 9.40
N TYR A 112 1.87 -25.65 9.56
CA TYR A 112 2.99 -26.53 9.23
C TYR A 112 3.74 -27.02 10.47
N GLU A 113 3.14 -26.89 11.65
CA GLU A 113 3.73 -27.34 12.92
C GLU A 113 4.12 -28.82 12.91
N HIS A 114 3.30 -29.66 12.26
CA HIS A 114 3.50 -31.11 12.18
C HIS A 114 4.46 -31.55 11.08
N ILE A 115 4.91 -30.63 10.21
CA ILE A 115 5.89 -30.95 9.17
C ILE A 115 7.29 -30.77 9.75
N ASP A 116 8.04 -31.86 9.83
CA ASP A 116 9.47 -31.82 10.16
C ASP A 116 10.26 -31.31 8.95
N MET A 117 10.67 -30.06 9.02
CA MET A 117 11.41 -29.36 7.98
C MET A 117 12.36 -28.37 8.65
N GLU A 118 13.64 -28.54 8.38
CA GLU A 118 14.67 -27.61 8.84
C GLU A 118 14.55 -26.29 8.10
N ILE A 119 14.38 -25.20 8.86
CA ILE A 119 14.25 -23.85 8.32
C ILE A 119 15.66 -23.22 8.29
N PRO A 120 16.22 -22.88 7.12
CA PRO A 120 17.54 -22.25 7.06
C PRO A 120 17.53 -20.85 7.69
N ALA A 121 18.71 -20.37 8.11
CA ALA A 121 18.86 -19.03 8.70
C ALA A 121 18.44 -17.90 7.74
N GLU A 122 18.71 -18.09 6.44
CA GLU A 122 18.32 -17.17 5.37
C GLU A 122 17.65 -17.92 4.22
N PHE A 123 16.70 -17.26 3.58
CA PHE A 123 16.05 -17.76 2.37
C PHE A 123 15.64 -16.59 1.49
N ASP A 124 15.86 -16.74 0.19
CA ASP A 124 15.45 -15.78 -0.82
C ASP A 124 14.87 -16.53 -2.02
N SER A 125 13.57 -16.37 -2.26
CA SER A 125 12.85 -17.04 -3.34
C SER A 125 13.50 -16.78 -4.71
N ARG A 126 14.16 -15.63 -4.90
CA ARG A 126 14.86 -15.29 -6.16
C ARG A 126 16.08 -16.18 -6.39
N LYS A 127 16.76 -16.58 -5.31
CA LYS A 127 17.90 -17.51 -5.36
C LYS A 127 17.43 -18.96 -5.48
N GLN A 128 16.33 -19.31 -4.82
CA GLN A 128 15.77 -20.65 -4.85
C GLN A 128 15.20 -21.00 -6.23
N TRP A 129 14.51 -20.05 -6.88
CA TRP A 129 13.88 -20.26 -8.19
C TRP A 129 14.34 -19.21 -9.22
N PRO A 130 15.62 -19.22 -9.62
CA PRO A 130 16.19 -18.21 -10.50
C PRO A 130 15.60 -18.24 -11.92
N TYR A 131 14.96 -19.34 -12.30
CA TYR A 131 14.27 -19.50 -13.58
C TYR A 131 12.90 -18.77 -13.64
N CYS A 132 12.44 -18.22 -12.51
CA CYS A 132 11.20 -17.47 -12.38
C CYS A 132 11.47 -15.96 -12.22
N PRO A 133 11.56 -15.19 -13.32
CA PRO A 133 11.95 -13.79 -13.27
C PRO A 133 10.93 -12.89 -12.55
N THR A 134 9.65 -13.30 -12.50
CA THR A 134 8.58 -12.57 -11.81
C THR A 134 8.87 -12.39 -10.32
N ILE A 135 9.64 -13.30 -9.70
CA ILE A 135 9.93 -13.25 -8.26
C ILE A 135 10.74 -11.99 -7.92
N GLY A 136 11.67 -11.61 -8.80
CA GLY A 136 12.50 -10.42 -8.62
C GLY A 136 11.88 -9.13 -9.14
N GLU A 137 10.72 -9.19 -9.79
CA GLU A 137 10.07 -8.02 -10.36
C GLU A 137 9.37 -7.18 -9.28
N ILE A 138 9.51 -5.86 -9.40
CA ILE A 138 8.78 -4.88 -8.61
C ILE A 138 7.82 -4.16 -9.55
N ARG A 139 6.55 -4.06 -9.14
CA ARG A 139 5.51 -3.35 -9.88
C ARG A 139 5.15 -2.02 -9.21
N ASP A 140 4.28 -1.24 -9.86
CA ASP A 140 3.80 0.06 -9.37
C ASP A 140 2.27 0.11 -9.42
N GLN A 141 1.64 0.29 -8.26
CA GLN A 141 0.20 0.47 -8.14
C GLN A 141 -0.27 1.90 -8.45
N SER A 142 0.66 2.81 -8.75
CA SER A 142 0.39 4.24 -8.95
C SER A 142 -0.39 4.83 -7.76
N ASN A 143 -1.25 5.82 -8.00
CA ASN A 143 -2.14 6.41 -6.99
C ASN A 143 -3.46 5.66 -6.83
N CYS A 144 -3.44 4.33 -6.92
CA CYS A 144 -4.62 3.50 -6.70
C CYS A 144 -4.40 2.64 -5.45
N GLY A 145 -5.37 2.56 -4.54
CA GLY A 145 -5.37 1.66 -3.39
C GLY A 145 -5.57 0.19 -3.78
N SER A 146 -4.71 -0.31 -4.66
CA SER A 146 -4.80 -1.64 -5.27
C SER A 146 -3.74 -2.62 -4.78
N CYS A 147 -3.03 -2.30 -3.69
CA CYS A 147 -2.01 -3.18 -3.10
C CYS A 147 -2.51 -4.61 -2.85
N TRP A 148 -3.76 -4.77 -2.41
CA TRP A 148 -4.45 -6.06 -2.20
C TRP A 148 -4.60 -6.91 -3.47
N ALA A 149 -4.60 -6.25 -4.64
CA ALA A 149 -4.61 -6.93 -5.92
C ALA A 149 -3.18 -7.19 -6.39
N PHE A 150 -2.23 -6.30 -6.10
CA PHE A 150 -0.82 -6.44 -6.48
C PHE A 150 -0.13 -7.58 -5.74
N GLY A 151 -0.21 -7.60 -4.40
CA GLY A 151 0.36 -8.69 -3.60
C GLY A 151 -0.14 -10.06 -4.06
N ALA A 152 -1.44 -10.18 -4.31
CA ALA A 152 -2.08 -11.36 -4.86
C ALA A 152 -1.50 -11.75 -6.24
N VAL A 153 -1.60 -10.88 -7.26
CA VAL A 153 -1.23 -11.29 -8.63
C VAL A 153 0.27 -11.47 -8.80
N GLU A 154 1.10 -10.77 -8.04
CA GLU A 154 2.54 -10.99 -8.05
C GLU A 154 2.88 -12.37 -7.48
N ALA A 155 2.35 -12.72 -6.31
CA ALA A 155 2.56 -14.04 -5.71
C ALA A 155 1.96 -15.16 -6.57
N ILE A 156 0.79 -14.95 -7.18
CA ILE A 156 0.18 -15.91 -8.11
C ILE A 156 1.08 -16.11 -9.34
N SER A 157 1.63 -15.05 -9.91
CA SER A 157 2.55 -15.12 -11.07
C SER A 157 3.77 -16.01 -10.74
N ASP A 158 4.36 -15.78 -9.57
CA ASP A 158 5.49 -16.56 -9.07
C ASP A 158 5.13 -18.03 -8.87
N ARG A 159 4.00 -18.29 -8.22
CA ARG A 159 3.55 -19.65 -7.92
C ARG A 159 3.19 -20.43 -9.17
N ILE A 160 2.68 -19.78 -10.21
CA ILE A 160 2.47 -20.44 -11.51
C ILE A 160 3.82 -20.87 -12.10
N CYS A 161 4.83 -19.99 -12.05
CA CYS A 161 6.15 -20.32 -12.56
C CYS A 161 6.82 -21.45 -11.76
N ILE A 162 6.79 -21.37 -10.43
CA ILE A 162 7.34 -22.39 -9.54
C ILE A 162 6.63 -23.74 -9.76
N ALA A 163 5.29 -23.75 -9.74
CA ALA A 163 4.52 -24.98 -9.88
C ALA A 163 4.67 -25.64 -11.27
N THR A 164 5.08 -24.89 -12.29
CA THR A 164 5.29 -25.40 -13.65
C THR A 164 6.75 -25.61 -14.00
N ASP A 165 7.66 -25.52 -13.04
CA ASP A 165 9.11 -25.67 -13.23
C ASP A 165 9.64 -24.71 -14.32
N GLY A 166 9.11 -23.48 -14.32
CA GLY A 166 9.49 -22.44 -15.28
C GLY A 166 8.89 -22.57 -16.68
N ARG A 167 8.02 -23.56 -16.94
CA ARG A 167 7.35 -23.70 -18.24
C ARG A 167 6.38 -22.56 -18.53
N GLN A 168 5.76 -21.99 -17.51
CA GLN A 168 4.88 -20.84 -17.64
C GLN A 168 5.42 -19.69 -16.79
N LYS A 169 5.50 -18.48 -17.34
CA LYS A 169 6.00 -17.28 -16.66
C LYS A 169 5.03 -16.11 -16.86
N PRO A 170 3.73 -16.26 -16.54
CA PRO A 170 2.77 -15.22 -16.86
C PRO A 170 2.88 -14.06 -15.88
N HIS A 171 2.69 -12.85 -16.38
CA HIS A 171 2.28 -11.72 -15.56
C HIS A 171 0.77 -11.81 -15.38
N ILE A 172 0.29 -12.12 -14.18
CA ILE A 172 -1.16 -12.09 -13.90
C ILE A 172 -1.63 -10.64 -13.73
N SER A 173 -2.78 -10.35 -14.35
CA SER A 173 -3.34 -9.01 -14.45
C SER A 173 -3.90 -8.51 -13.12
N SER A 174 -3.23 -7.53 -12.52
CA SER A 174 -3.79 -6.75 -11.41
C SER A 174 -5.05 -6.01 -11.86
N ASN A 175 -5.11 -5.53 -13.10
CA ASN A 175 -6.29 -4.83 -13.65
C ASN A 175 -7.54 -5.74 -13.72
N ASP A 176 -7.39 -7.00 -14.11
CA ASP A 176 -8.50 -7.94 -14.17
C ASP A 176 -9.07 -8.20 -12.78
N LEU A 177 -8.19 -8.48 -11.81
CA LEU A 177 -8.58 -8.66 -10.42
C LEU A 177 -9.23 -7.39 -9.84
N LEU A 178 -8.53 -6.25 -9.95
CA LEU A 178 -8.93 -4.94 -9.45
C LEU A 178 -10.31 -4.50 -9.93
N SER A 179 -10.57 -4.65 -11.24
CA SER A 179 -11.78 -4.13 -11.86
C SER A 179 -12.97 -5.09 -11.76
N CYS A 180 -12.71 -6.41 -11.83
CA CYS A 180 -13.76 -7.42 -11.96
C CYS A 180 -14.12 -8.15 -10.66
N CYS A 181 -13.26 -8.16 -9.64
CA CYS A 181 -13.63 -8.78 -8.37
C CYS A 181 -14.53 -7.87 -7.54
N LYS A 182 -15.85 -8.12 -7.60
CA LYS A 182 -16.83 -7.34 -6.82
C LYS A 182 -16.95 -7.77 -5.36
N ILE A 183 -16.48 -8.98 -5.02
CA ILE A 183 -16.44 -9.48 -3.63
C ILE A 183 -15.20 -8.99 -2.88
N CYS A 184 -14.14 -8.60 -3.61
CA CYS A 184 -12.88 -8.19 -3.01
C CYS A 184 -12.90 -6.79 -2.41
N GLY A 185 -13.99 -6.02 -2.56
CA GLY A 185 -14.08 -4.64 -2.07
C GLY A 185 -14.28 -3.63 -3.20
N PHE A 186 -13.63 -2.46 -3.09
CA PHE A 186 -13.97 -1.25 -3.83
C PHE A 186 -12.88 -0.80 -4.80
N GLY A 187 -12.08 -1.74 -5.31
CA GLY A 187 -11.06 -1.46 -6.32
C GLY A 187 -9.94 -0.58 -5.78
N CYS A 188 -9.75 0.60 -6.36
CA CYS A 188 -8.77 1.61 -5.92
C CYS A 188 -9.09 2.25 -4.57
N GLN A 189 -10.27 2.00 -4.00
CA GLN A 189 -10.65 2.42 -2.64
C GLN A 189 -10.42 1.31 -1.60
N GLY A 190 -9.56 0.34 -1.95
CA GLY A 190 -9.16 -0.76 -1.12
C GLY A 190 -10.03 -2.02 -1.24
N GLY A 191 -9.45 -3.12 -0.79
CA GLY A 191 -10.01 -4.46 -0.88
C GLY A 191 -9.39 -5.45 0.10
N ASP A 192 -9.84 -6.69 0.02
CA ASP A 192 -9.49 -7.79 0.91
C ASP A 192 -8.61 -8.83 0.18
N PRO A 193 -7.36 -9.05 0.64
CA PRO A 193 -6.50 -10.10 0.12
C PRO A 193 -7.14 -11.49 0.09
N HIS A 194 -7.90 -11.90 1.11
CA HIS A 194 -8.52 -13.23 1.15
C HIS A 194 -9.48 -13.47 -0.02
N GLU A 195 -10.24 -12.45 -0.36
CA GLU A 195 -11.18 -12.48 -1.47
C GLU A 195 -10.48 -12.48 -2.82
N ALA A 196 -9.30 -11.87 -2.94
CA ALA A 196 -8.51 -11.90 -4.17
C ALA A 196 -8.11 -13.33 -4.53
N TRP A 197 -7.59 -14.09 -3.57
CA TRP A 197 -7.23 -15.49 -3.77
C TRP A 197 -8.45 -16.37 -4.01
N SER A 198 -9.56 -16.10 -3.31
CA SER A 198 -10.84 -16.77 -3.54
C SER A 198 -11.38 -16.53 -4.96
N PHE A 199 -11.28 -15.30 -5.46
CA PHE A 199 -11.64 -14.93 -6.82
C PHE A 199 -10.79 -15.66 -7.85
N TRP A 200 -9.47 -15.77 -7.61
CA TRP A 200 -8.57 -16.52 -8.49
C TRP A 200 -8.95 -18.01 -8.60
N VAL A 201 -9.35 -18.65 -7.49
CA VAL A 201 -9.85 -20.04 -7.51
C VAL A 201 -11.17 -20.14 -8.27
N LYS A 202 -12.12 -19.24 -7.99
CA LYS A 202 -13.50 -19.35 -8.50
C LYS A 202 -13.68 -18.90 -9.95
N TYR A 203 -12.99 -17.83 -10.35
CA TYR A 203 -13.20 -17.16 -11.63
C TYR A 203 -11.95 -17.11 -12.51
N GLY A 204 -10.77 -17.35 -11.92
CA GLY A 204 -9.49 -17.23 -12.59
C GLY A 204 -9.14 -15.79 -12.97
N LEU A 205 -7.89 -15.58 -13.37
CA LEU A 205 -7.35 -14.28 -13.77
C LEU A 205 -6.63 -14.38 -15.11
N VAL A 206 -6.77 -13.36 -15.94
CA VAL A 206 -6.05 -13.29 -17.22
C VAL A 206 -4.64 -12.73 -17.05
N THR A 207 -3.82 -12.84 -18.08
CA THR A 207 -2.50 -12.19 -18.13
C THR A 207 -2.62 -10.67 -18.26
N GLY A 208 -1.61 -9.95 -17.80
CA GLY A 208 -1.52 -8.50 -17.87
C GLY A 208 -0.35 -7.99 -17.05
N GLY A 209 0.66 -7.44 -17.71
CA GLY A 209 1.81 -6.86 -17.02
C GLY A 209 1.65 -5.39 -16.69
N ASN A 210 2.78 -4.71 -16.56
CA ASN A 210 2.86 -3.32 -16.14
C ASN A 210 2.31 -2.37 -17.21
N TYR A 211 2.06 -1.12 -16.81
CA TYR A 211 1.60 -0.09 -17.73
C TYR A 211 2.55 0.11 -18.91
N THR A 212 3.86 0.09 -18.69
CA THR A 212 4.87 0.39 -19.71
C THR A 212 5.11 -0.73 -20.72
N THR A 213 4.89 -1.98 -20.32
CA THR A 213 5.13 -3.15 -21.15
C THR A 213 3.95 -3.46 -22.07
N HIS A 214 2.74 -3.05 -21.68
CA HIS A 214 1.50 -3.32 -22.41
C HIS A 214 1.33 -4.79 -22.82
N ASP A 215 1.83 -5.72 -22.01
CA ASP A 215 1.84 -7.15 -22.29
C ASP A 215 0.65 -7.87 -21.63
N GLY A 216 0.31 -9.03 -22.20
CA GLY A 216 -0.82 -9.85 -21.76
C GLY A 216 -2.19 -9.35 -22.22
N CYS A 217 -3.24 -9.99 -21.71
CA CYS A 217 -4.62 -9.69 -22.06
C CYS A 217 -5.09 -8.32 -21.53
N ARG A 218 -4.81 -8.02 -20.26
CA ARG A 218 -5.26 -6.80 -19.58
C ARG A 218 -4.11 -6.17 -18.78
N PRO A 219 -3.21 -5.40 -19.42
CA PRO A 219 -2.14 -4.69 -18.71
C PRO A 219 -2.72 -3.66 -17.71
N TYR A 220 -1.88 -3.24 -16.77
CA TYR A 220 -2.25 -2.23 -15.78
C TYR A 220 -2.53 -0.87 -16.46
N PRO A 221 -3.62 -0.16 -16.10
CA PRO A 221 -4.04 1.01 -16.87
C PRO A 221 -3.42 2.33 -16.40
N PHE A 222 -2.75 2.36 -15.25
CA PHE A 222 -2.20 3.60 -14.67
C PHE A 222 -0.69 3.63 -14.80
N ALA A 223 -0.17 4.80 -15.19
CA ALA A 223 1.26 5.00 -15.35
C ALA A 223 1.99 4.91 -13.99
N PRO A 224 3.23 4.37 -13.97
CA PRO A 224 4.08 4.47 -12.80
C PRO A 224 4.40 5.94 -12.52
N CYS A 225 4.65 6.26 -11.26
CA CYS A 225 4.88 7.64 -10.84
C CYS A 225 5.83 7.73 -9.64
N ASN A 226 6.44 8.90 -9.44
CA ASN A 226 7.46 9.05 -8.41
C ASN A 226 6.87 9.03 -6.99
N HIS A 227 7.03 7.92 -6.27
CA HIS A 227 6.71 7.78 -4.83
C HIS A 227 7.87 8.19 -3.88
N HIS A 228 8.92 8.80 -4.41
CA HIS A 228 10.16 9.14 -3.70
C HIS A 228 10.72 10.49 -4.19
N SER A 229 11.95 10.82 -3.79
CA SER A 229 12.63 12.06 -4.20
C SER A 229 13.47 11.87 -5.46
N ASN A 230 13.23 12.68 -6.51
CA ASN A 230 13.99 12.71 -7.76
C ASN A 230 14.06 11.36 -8.49
N GLY A 231 12.93 10.92 -9.05
CA GLY A 231 12.83 9.69 -9.84
C GLY A 231 12.81 9.90 -11.34
N THR A 232 12.91 8.79 -12.06
CA THR A 232 12.82 8.75 -13.52
C THR A 232 11.38 8.78 -14.03
N PHE A 233 10.40 8.50 -13.17
CA PHE A 233 8.99 8.61 -13.53
C PHE A 233 8.47 10.06 -13.42
N GLY A 234 7.27 10.32 -13.96
CA GLY A 234 6.60 11.61 -13.79
C GLY A 234 6.11 11.82 -12.35
N PRO A 235 5.72 13.06 -11.97
CA PRO A 235 5.07 13.28 -10.69
C PRO A 235 3.77 12.47 -10.64
N CYS A 236 3.51 11.82 -9.51
CA CYS A 236 2.21 11.22 -9.25
C CYS A 236 1.12 12.30 -9.18
N SER A 237 -0.11 11.92 -9.47
CA SER A 237 -1.28 12.78 -9.28
C SER A 237 -1.40 13.24 -7.82
N HIS A 238 -2.11 14.34 -7.59
CA HIS A 238 -2.55 14.71 -6.24
C HIS A 238 -3.92 14.13 -5.88
N ASP A 239 -4.48 13.29 -6.76
CA ASP A 239 -5.73 12.57 -6.57
C ASP A 239 -5.50 11.06 -6.67
N LEU A 240 -6.44 10.29 -6.12
CA LEU A 240 -6.49 8.84 -6.29
C LEU A 240 -7.06 8.49 -7.67
N GLU A 241 -6.49 7.46 -8.29
CA GLU A 241 -7.00 6.90 -9.54
C GLU A 241 -8.38 6.24 -9.33
N PRO A 242 -9.32 6.41 -10.26
CA PRO A 242 -10.63 5.77 -10.18
C PRO A 242 -10.51 4.27 -10.51
N THR A 243 -11.32 3.43 -9.86
CA THR A 243 -11.37 2.00 -10.20
C THR A 243 -11.75 1.80 -11.68
N PRO A 244 -10.92 1.11 -12.49
CA PRO A 244 -11.25 0.85 -13.89
C PRO A 244 -12.53 0.03 -14.04
N VAL A 245 -13.26 0.24 -15.13
CA VAL A 245 -14.42 -0.58 -15.47
C VAL A 245 -13.96 -2.01 -15.78
N CYS A 246 -14.67 -3.01 -15.23
CA CYS A 246 -14.44 -4.41 -15.56
C CYS A 246 -14.74 -4.65 -17.05
N LYS A 247 -13.71 -4.98 -17.83
CA LYS A 247 -13.84 -5.38 -19.23
C LYS A 247 -13.44 -6.84 -19.37
N LYS A 248 -14.40 -7.71 -19.71
CA LYS A 248 -14.15 -9.14 -20.00
C LYS A 248 -13.67 -9.35 -21.44
N ALA A 249 -12.67 -8.57 -21.83
CA ALA A 249 -12.06 -8.57 -23.15
C ALA A 249 -10.58 -8.21 -23.02
N CYS A 250 -9.75 -8.81 -23.86
CA CYS A 250 -8.35 -8.45 -23.96
C CYS A 250 -8.16 -7.19 -24.81
N GLN A 251 -7.01 -6.52 -24.65
CA GLN A 251 -6.59 -5.47 -25.57
C GLN A 251 -6.51 -6.00 -27.01
N SER A 252 -6.75 -5.11 -27.99
CA SER A 252 -6.86 -5.49 -29.40
C SER A 252 -5.60 -6.11 -30.00
N THR A 253 -4.43 -5.77 -29.45
CA THR A 253 -3.12 -6.32 -29.86
C THR A 253 -2.89 -7.74 -29.36
N TYR A 254 -3.70 -8.23 -28.41
CA TYR A 254 -3.54 -9.54 -27.80
C TYR A 254 -4.47 -10.58 -28.44
N LYS A 255 -3.88 -11.66 -28.98
CA LYS A 255 -4.60 -12.62 -29.83
C LYS A 255 -5.46 -13.63 -29.05
N ILE A 256 -5.10 -13.93 -27.80
CA ILE A 256 -5.82 -14.91 -26.99
C ILE A 256 -7.08 -14.26 -26.45
N GLN A 257 -8.22 -14.96 -26.56
CA GLN A 257 -9.50 -14.47 -26.03
C GLN A 257 -9.50 -14.47 -24.51
N TYR A 258 -10.19 -13.50 -23.90
CA TYR A 258 -10.27 -13.31 -22.44
C TYR A 258 -10.53 -14.61 -21.66
N ASN A 259 -11.55 -15.38 -22.06
CA ASN A 259 -11.89 -16.64 -21.36
C ASN A 259 -10.84 -17.75 -21.55
N LYS A 260 -10.05 -17.70 -22.63
CA LYS A 260 -8.99 -18.68 -22.92
C LYS A 260 -7.66 -18.34 -22.26
N ASP A 261 -7.49 -17.10 -21.82
CA ASP A 261 -6.29 -16.61 -21.14
C ASP A 261 -6.37 -16.74 -19.61
N LYS A 262 -7.41 -17.38 -19.08
CA LYS A 262 -7.65 -17.50 -17.63
C LYS A 262 -6.75 -18.56 -16.98
N TYR A 263 -6.10 -18.15 -15.90
CA TYR A 263 -5.33 -19.00 -14.98
C TYR A 263 -6.12 -19.15 -13.68
N TYR A 264 -6.29 -20.39 -13.23
CA TYR A 264 -7.13 -20.71 -12.07
C TYR A 264 -6.29 -21.21 -10.89
N GLY A 265 -6.73 -20.83 -9.69
CA GLY A 265 -6.27 -21.45 -8.46
C GLY A 265 -6.92 -22.81 -8.24
N LEU A 266 -6.17 -23.75 -7.70
CA LEU A 266 -6.71 -25.02 -7.20
C LEU A 266 -7.39 -24.81 -5.84
N LYS A 267 -6.72 -24.08 -4.94
CA LYS A 267 -7.23 -23.72 -3.61
C LYS A 267 -6.56 -22.43 -3.12
N ALA A 268 -7.25 -21.73 -2.24
CA ALA A 268 -6.79 -20.58 -1.49
C ALA A 268 -6.87 -20.89 0.02
N TYR A 269 -5.96 -20.34 0.80
CA TYR A 269 -5.87 -20.58 2.24
C TYR A 269 -5.16 -19.43 2.95
N SER A 270 -5.47 -19.24 4.22
CA SER A 270 -4.70 -18.40 5.13
C SER A 270 -3.67 -19.25 5.86
N LEU A 271 -2.64 -18.62 6.40
CA LEU A 271 -1.63 -19.29 7.23
C LEU A 271 -1.87 -18.96 8.71
N HIS A 272 -1.54 -19.91 9.58
CA HIS A 272 -1.50 -19.64 11.01
C HIS A 272 -0.44 -18.56 11.30
N ASN A 273 -0.75 -17.64 12.22
CA ASN A 273 0.13 -16.53 12.61
C ASN A 273 1.32 -17.05 13.44
N LYS A 274 2.26 -17.72 12.76
CA LYS A 274 3.54 -18.21 13.27
C LYS A 274 4.60 -18.06 12.19
N ALA A 275 5.72 -17.42 12.54
CA ALA A 275 6.82 -17.22 11.61
C ALA A 275 7.30 -18.54 10.95
N SER A 276 7.35 -19.64 11.70
CA SER A 276 7.73 -20.95 11.17
C SER A 276 6.78 -21.48 10.10
N ASP A 277 5.48 -21.19 10.20
CA ASP A 277 4.49 -21.62 9.20
C ASP A 277 4.64 -20.80 7.91
N LEU A 278 4.88 -19.49 8.02
CA LEU A 278 5.19 -18.64 6.87
C LEU A 278 6.51 -19.05 6.20
N GLN A 279 7.55 -19.38 6.98
CA GLN A 279 8.83 -19.85 6.43
C GLN A 279 8.66 -21.16 5.64
N LYS A 280 7.98 -22.15 6.23
CA LYS A 280 7.74 -23.45 5.56
C LYS A 280 6.86 -23.32 4.32
N GLU A 281 5.80 -22.52 4.39
CA GLU A 281 4.97 -22.20 3.21
C GLU A 281 5.80 -21.60 2.09
N LEU A 282 6.66 -20.63 2.42
CA LEU A 282 7.50 -19.94 1.46
C LEU A 282 8.52 -20.88 0.81
N MET A 283 9.12 -21.79 1.58
CA MET A 283 10.06 -22.80 1.07
C MET A 283 9.40 -23.80 0.14
N MET A 284 8.19 -24.25 0.49
CA MET A 284 7.50 -25.31 -0.23
C MET A 284 6.82 -24.81 -1.50
N ASN A 285 6.20 -23.64 -1.42
CA ASN A 285 5.26 -23.18 -2.44
C ASN A 285 5.63 -21.83 -3.05
N GLY A 286 6.63 -21.13 -2.51
CA GLY A 286 7.09 -19.84 -3.01
C GLY A 286 6.34 -18.63 -2.44
N PRO A 287 6.59 -17.43 -3.00
CA PRO A 287 6.10 -16.16 -2.49
C PRO A 287 4.61 -16.13 -2.17
N MET A 288 4.23 -15.43 -1.10
CA MET A 288 2.84 -15.27 -0.67
C MET A 288 2.49 -13.81 -0.45
N GLU A 289 1.19 -13.52 -0.36
CA GLU A 289 0.72 -12.19 -0.01
C GLU A 289 0.60 -12.08 1.51
N VAL A 290 1.04 -10.96 2.06
CA VAL A 290 0.86 -10.59 3.46
C VAL A 290 0.38 -9.14 3.54
N ALA A 291 -0.26 -8.77 4.64
CA ALA A 291 -0.63 -7.39 4.91
C ALA A 291 -0.11 -6.93 6.27
N PHE A 292 0.17 -5.63 6.39
CA PHE A 292 0.59 -5.01 7.63
C PHE A 292 0.02 -3.60 7.78
N GLN A 293 0.04 -3.10 9.01
CA GLN A 293 -0.34 -1.75 9.34
C GLN A 293 0.80 -0.78 8.97
N VAL A 294 0.54 0.15 8.06
CA VAL A 294 1.49 1.20 7.72
C VAL A 294 1.32 2.38 8.66
N TYR A 295 2.45 2.85 9.18
CA TYR A 295 2.56 4.08 9.96
C TYR A 295 3.30 5.16 9.16
N GLU A 296 3.18 6.42 9.56
CA GLU A 296 3.83 7.54 8.85
C GLU A 296 5.34 7.41 8.73
N ASP A 297 6.02 6.79 9.71
CA ASP A 297 7.47 6.59 9.65
C ASP A 297 7.91 5.62 8.54
N PHE A 298 7.08 4.62 8.20
CA PHE A 298 7.36 3.68 7.11
C PHE A 298 7.48 4.38 5.75
N LEU A 299 6.75 5.48 5.55
CA LEU A 299 6.87 6.28 4.32
C LEU A 299 8.28 6.83 4.11
N LEU A 300 9.12 6.85 5.15
CA LEU A 300 10.50 7.33 5.12
C LEU A 300 11.52 6.21 4.95
N TYR A 301 11.10 4.95 4.85
CA TYR A 301 12.01 3.81 4.74
C TYR A 301 12.98 3.98 3.56
N LYS A 302 14.26 3.67 3.82
CA LYS A 302 15.31 3.56 2.79
C LYS A 302 16.00 2.21 2.81
N THR A 303 16.53 1.80 3.95
CA THR A 303 17.33 0.57 4.11
C THR A 303 17.28 0.04 5.53
N GLY A 304 17.73 -1.21 5.73
CA GLY A 304 17.80 -1.90 7.02
C GLY A 304 16.48 -2.59 7.39
N VAL A 305 16.36 -3.05 8.63
CA VAL A 305 15.19 -3.79 9.12
C VAL A 305 14.21 -2.83 9.78
N TYR A 306 13.08 -2.55 9.12
CA TYR A 306 12.04 -1.66 9.63
C TYR A 306 11.44 -2.18 10.94
N GLN A 307 11.29 -1.24 11.87
CA GLN A 307 10.54 -1.36 13.11
C GLN A 307 9.81 -0.03 13.31
N HIS A 308 8.54 -0.07 13.70
CA HIS A 308 7.79 1.15 13.95
C HIS A 308 8.32 1.85 15.22
N HIS A 309 8.50 3.16 15.14
CA HIS A 309 8.96 3.99 16.25
C HIS A 309 8.09 5.23 16.49
N THR A 310 7.45 5.77 15.46
CA THR A 310 6.67 7.01 15.59
C THR A 310 5.70 7.23 14.42
N GLY A 311 4.82 8.21 14.58
CA GLY A 311 3.85 8.58 13.56
C GLY A 311 2.53 7.82 13.67
N SER A 312 1.49 8.39 13.07
CA SER A 312 0.14 7.86 13.14
C SER A 312 -0.06 6.68 12.19
N VAL A 313 -1.08 5.87 12.45
CA VAL A 313 -1.55 4.82 11.54
C VAL A 313 -2.10 5.47 10.26
N LEU A 314 -1.68 4.96 9.10
CA LEU A 314 -2.16 5.39 7.78
C LEU A 314 -3.17 4.42 7.17
N GLY A 315 -3.04 3.12 7.43
CA GLY A 315 -3.94 2.11 6.89
C GLY A 315 -3.28 0.74 6.79
N GLY A 316 -4.00 -0.24 6.25
CA GLY A 316 -3.44 -1.55 5.93
C GLY A 316 -2.86 -1.55 4.52
N HIS A 317 -1.70 -2.18 4.33
CA HIS A 317 -1.04 -2.30 3.04
C HIS A 317 -0.66 -3.77 2.80
N ALA A 318 -0.91 -4.25 1.58
CA ALA A 318 -0.60 -5.61 1.17
C ALA A 318 0.65 -5.62 0.30
N VAL A 319 1.49 -6.62 0.52
CA VAL A 319 2.81 -6.76 -0.09
C VAL A 319 3.12 -8.23 -0.30
N ARG A 320 4.15 -8.50 -1.09
CA ARG A 320 4.58 -9.87 -1.39
C ARG A 320 5.78 -10.26 -0.53
N LEU A 321 5.65 -11.33 0.24
CA LEU A 321 6.71 -11.92 1.05
C LEU A 321 7.55 -12.88 0.19
N LEU A 322 8.87 -12.68 0.13
CA LEU A 322 9.77 -13.47 -0.73
C LEU A 322 10.94 -14.14 0.00
N GLY A 323 11.21 -13.78 1.25
CA GLY A 323 12.30 -14.39 1.98
C GLY A 323 12.40 -13.96 3.43
N TRP A 324 13.48 -14.40 4.08
CA TRP A 324 13.87 -13.96 5.41
C TRP A 324 15.38 -14.04 5.56
N GLY A 325 15.87 -13.44 6.64
CA GLY A 325 17.25 -13.58 7.05
C GLY A 325 17.49 -12.93 8.40
N GLU A 326 18.75 -12.56 8.62
CA GLU A 326 19.20 -11.79 9.77
C GLU A 326 20.16 -10.70 9.30
N GLU A 327 20.04 -9.49 9.83
CA GLU A 327 20.96 -8.39 9.56
C GLU A 327 21.44 -7.82 10.89
N ASN A 328 22.73 -7.93 11.18
CA ASN A 328 23.34 -7.45 12.43
C ASN A 328 22.64 -8.00 13.71
N GLY A 329 22.30 -9.29 13.74
CA GLY A 329 21.59 -9.89 14.88
C GLY A 329 20.08 -9.68 14.88
N VAL A 330 19.52 -9.04 13.84
CA VAL A 330 18.10 -8.67 13.77
C VAL A 330 17.40 -9.54 12.72
N PRO A 331 16.47 -10.42 13.12
CA PRO A 331 15.73 -11.25 12.19
C PRO A 331 14.76 -10.40 11.36
N TYR A 332 14.69 -10.67 10.06
CA TYR A 332 13.80 -9.94 9.15
C TYR A 332 13.03 -10.85 8.21
N TRP A 333 11.91 -10.32 7.72
CA TRP A 333 11.24 -10.73 6.49
C TRP A 333 11.71 -9.85 5.33
N LEU A 334 11.88 -10.43 4.15
CA LEU A 334 12.21 -9.72 2.91
C LEU A 334 10.95 -9.61 2.05
N LEU A 335 10.56 -8.38 1.71
CA LEU A 335 9.30 -8.10 1.02
C LEU A 335 9.52 -7.24 -0.22
N ALA A 336 8.67 -7.48 -1.23
CA ALA A 336 8.54 -6.66 -2.41
C ALA A 336 7.34 -5.72 -2.22
N ASN A 337 7.59 -4.42 -2.38
CA ASN A 337 6.54 -3.41 -2.34
C ASN A 337 5.99 -3.16 -3.75
N SER A 338 4.87 -2.44 -3.84
CA SER A 338 4.16 -2.11 -5.07
C SER A 338 4.25 -0.61 -5.41
N TRP A 339 5.33 0.06 -4.98
CA TRP A 339 5.58 1.50 -5.21
C TRP A 339 6.83 1.73 -6.06
N ASN A 340 7.03 0.89 -7.08
CA ASN A 340 8.16 0.87 -8.00
C ASN A 340 9.55 0.67 -7.36
N THR A 341 10.55 0.52 -8.24
CA THR A 341 11.94 0.23 -7.88
C THR A 341 12.70 1.40 -7.30
N GLU A 342 12.14 2.61 -7.28
CA GLU A 342 12.85 3.80 -6.79
C GLU A 342 12.52 4.10 -5.31
N TRP A 343 11.50 3.43 -4.76
CA TRP A 343 11.19 3.45 -3.34
C TRP A 343 12.03 2.43 -2.55
N GLY A 344 12.41 2.76 -1.31
CA GLY A 344 13.10 1.82 -0.41
C GLY A 344 14.43 1.30 -0.96
N ASP A 345 14.68 0.00 -0.75
CA ASP A 345 15.85 -0.70 -1.30
C ASP A 345 15.49 -1.34 -2.64
N LYS A 346 15.49 -0.52 -3.69
CA LYS A 346 15.14 -0.94 -5.06
C LYS A 346 13.73 -1.53 -5.19
N GLY A 347 12.77 -1.01 -4.44
CA GLY A 347 11.39 -1.49 -4.34
C GLY A 347 11.18 -2.58 -3.29
N PHE A 348 12.25 -3.08 -2.68
CA PHE A 348 12.19 -4.03 -1.58
C PHE A 348 12.30 -3.31 -0.23
N PHE A 349 11.88 -4.01 0.81
CA PHE A 349 12.15 -3.63 2.19
C PHE A 349 12.29 -4.86 3.08
N LYS A 350 12.85 -4.63 4.26
CA LYS A 350 12.91 -5.61 5.33
C LYS A 350 12.12 -5.12 6.53
N ILE A 351 11.37 -6.01 7.18
CA ILE A 351 10.64 -5.72 8.42
C ILE A 351 10.97 -6.80 9.46
N TYR A 352 10.93 -6.43 10.74
CA TYR A 352 11.25 -7.35 11.82
C TYR A 352 10.38 -8.61 11.79
N ARG A 353 11.01 -9.78 11.95
CA ARG A 353 10.35 -11.10 11.93
C ARG A 353 10.28 -11.71 13.34
N GLY A 354 9.19 -12.41 13.64
CA GLY A 354 9.02 -13.25 14.82
C GLY A 354 8.30 -12.60 16.00
N ARG A 355 7.78 -11.38 15.81
CA ARG A 355 6.95 -10.68 16.81
C ARG A 355 5.68 -10.07 16.24
N ASP A 356 5.31 -10.48 15.02
CA ASP A 356 4.18 -9.93 14.28
C ASP A 356 4.24 -8.40 14.17
N GLU A 357 5.41 -7.87 13.80
CA GLU A 357 5.64 -6.42 13.67
C GLU A 357 4.62 -5.80 12.73
N CYS A 358 3.86 -4.81 13.23
CA CYS A 358 2.76 -4.16 12.50
C CYS A 358 1.68 -5.14 11.99
N GLY A 359 1.59 -6.36 12.53
CA GLY A 359 0.64 -7.38 12.08
C GLY A 359 1.07 -8.14 10.81
N ILE A 360 2.35 -8.07 10.39
CA ILE A 360 2.83 -8.66 9.13
C ILE A 360 2.67 -10.20 9.04
N GLU A 361 2.59 -10.89 10.17
CA GLU A 361 2.43 -12.35 10.26
C GLU A 361 0.95 -12.77 10.44
N SER A 362 0.07 -11.80 10.74
CA SER A 362 -1.36 -12.04 11.00
C SER A 362 -2.22 -12.26 9.75
N GLU A 363 -1.86 -11.68 8.61
CA GLU A 363 -2.73 -11.60 7.41
C GLU A 363 -2.07 -12.26 6.18
N ALA A 364 -1.45 -13.42 6.40
CA ALA A 364 -0.79 -14.18 5.34
C ALA A 364 -1.80 -15.04 4.55
N VAL A 365 -1.83 -14.85 3.23
CA VAL A 365 -2.74 -15.55 2.31
C VAL A 365 -1.97 -16.10 1.12
N ALA A 366 -2.32 -17.32 0.74
CA ALA A 366 -1.67 -18.06 -0.33
C ALA A 366 -2.65 -19.00 -1.05
N GLY A 367 -2.12 -19.70 -2.05
CA GLY A 367 -2.89 -20.67 -2.82
C GLY A 367 -2.00 -21.53 -3.70
N LEU A 368 -2.58 -22.60 -4.27
CA LEU A 368 -1.88 -23.48 -5.21
C LEU A 368 -2.44 -23.31 -6.62
N TYR A 369 -1.58 -23.33 -7.64
CA TYR A 369 -2.00 -23.23 -9.04
C TYR A 369 -2.68 -24.52 -9.53
N LYS A 370 -3.80 -24.38 -10.26
CA LYS A 370 -4.45 -25.49 -10.95
C LYS A 370 -3.75 -25.75 -12.28
N LYS A 371 -2.85 -26.74 -12.31
CA LYS A 371 -2.18 -27.16 -13.55
C LYS A 371 -3.22 -27.59 -14.59
N PRO A 372 -3.05 -27.23 -15.88
CA PRO A 372 -3.83 -27.80 -16.97
C PRO A 372 -3.69 -29.33 -16.93
N THR A 373 -4.82 -30.04 -16.94
CA THR A 373 -4.88 -31.52 -16.96
C THR A 373 -4.58 -32.05 -18.35
#